data_AF-A0A812H8Q3-F1
#
_entry.id   AF-A0A812H8Q3-F1
#
_cell.length_a   1.000
_cell.length_b   1.000
_cell.length_c   1.000
_cell.angle_alpha   90.00
_cell.angle_beta   90.00
_cell.angle_gamma   90.00
#
_symmetry.space_group_name_H-M   'P 1'
#
loop_
_entity.id
_entity.type
_entity.pdbx_description
1 polymer ?
#
loop_
_entity_poly.entity_id
_entity_poly.type
_entity_poly.pdbx_seq_one_letter_code
_entity_poly.pdbx_strand_id
1 'polypeptide(L)'
;MSAVQPDDEAYFTALLQSWKIPESLRGVLQQKGYTTLSLIAHALPSLDQLEMFVVATLGRPTDHSPDQPLFTPEAAALRRIVHEASRMLVLPAPSAGASAGQPVALPSKSRITAADKITLLQEFQRKYPSEYLRPETSPSLSFLNQAKDAVDAKSMGWIAWRYRTSEADEASWTEHRPLEPIVRRYIEILCHALAMLSAMHLFPLRKMQERFVAHAIAQPADKTLQAPNLTEIMQADKVFWLGVLTLQTEHAWSLDDSVAEMIHMRPDVLVALAPRPKAVSLPGPSPDARKRSAGSKAEKSSGAPAKKAKNQSQASAKAGASPDKITVKNWPANWSRQIQGKAVCIRFH
;
A
#
# COMPACT_ATOMS: atom_id res chain seq x y z
N MET A 1 -2.40 -21.89 -28.28
CA MET A 1 -1.77 -20.61 -27.89
C MET A 1 -0.39 -20.62 -28.53
N SER A 2 -0.09 -19.70 -29.45
CA SER A 2 1.22 -19.63 -30.09
C SER A 2 2.31 -19.37 -29.05
N ALA A 3 3.48 -19.98 -29.23
CA ALA A 3 4.63 -19.77 -28.35
C ALA A 3 5.02 -18.28 -28.33
N VAL A 4 5.37 -17.75 -27.14
CA VAL A 4 5.88 -16.38 -27.00
C VAL A 4 7.24 -16.32 -27.71
N GLN A 5 7.39 -15.40 -28.67
CA GLN A 5 8.64 -15.17 -29.39
C GLN A 5 9.22 -13.81 -28.96
N PRO A 6 10.00 -13.79 -27.88
CA PRO A 6 10.32 -12.56 -27.15
C PRO A 6 11.28 -11.62 -27.89
N ASP A 7 12.11 -12.18 -28.77
CA ASP A 7 13.13 -11.49 -29.55
C ASP A 7 12.71 -11.21 -31.01
N ASP A 8 11.47 -11.55 -31.39
CA ASP A 8 10.96 -11.32 -32.74
C ASP A 8 10.25 -9.96 -32.85
N GLU A 9 10.75 -9.10 -33.74
CA GLU A 9 10.22 -7.76 -34.02
C GLU A 9 8.82 -7.83 -34.68
N ALA A 10 8.57 -8.82 -35.54
CA ALA A 10 7.27 -9.00 -36.19
C ALA A 10 6.21 -9.44 -35.15
N TYR A 11 6.61 -10.32 -34.23
CA TYR A 11 5.78 -10.73 -33.10
C TYR A 11 5.43 -9.55 -32.19
N PHE A 12 6.43 -8.74 -31.81
CA PHE A 12 6.22 -7.56 -30.96
C PHE A 12 5.31 -6.53 -31.64
N THR A 13 5.48 -6.31 -32.94
CA THR A 13 4.63 -5.40 -33.73
C THR A 13 3.17 -5.86 -33.78
N ALA A 14 2.94 -7.15 -34.02
CA ALA A 14 1.60 -7.75 -33.99
C ALA A 14 0.95 -7.64 -32.60
N LEU A 15 1.75 -7.78 -31.55
CA LEU A 15 1.32 -7.66 -30.15
C LEU A 15 0.86 -6.22 -29.85
N LEU A 16 1.65 -5.21 -30.22
CA LEU A 16 1.30 -3.80 -30.06
C LEU A 16 0.03 -3.41 -30.84
N GLN A 17 -0.20 -4.02 -32.01
CA GLN A 17 -1.44 -3.85 -32.77
C GLN A 17 -2.63 -4.51 -32.04
N SER A 18 -2.46 -5.72 -31.53
CA SER A 18 -3.49 -6.45 -30.77
C SER A 18 -3.93 -5.69 -29.51
N TRP A 19 -2.98 -5.01 -28.85
CA TRP A 19 -3.22 -4.22 -27.64
C TRP A 19 -3.79 -2.83 -27.93
N LYS A 20 -4.01 -2.49 -29.20
CA LYS A 20 -4.53 -1.19 -29.66
C LYS A 20 -3.70 -0.01 -29.12
N ILE A 21 -2.39 -0.16 -29.11
CA ILE A 21 -1.47 0.91 -28.69
C ILE A 21 -1.53 2.09 -29.69
N PRO A 22 -1.44 3.36 -29.27
CA PRO A 22 -1.37 4.50 -30.19
C PRO A 22 -0.16 4.45 -31.13
N GLU A 23 -0.32 4.86 -32.39
CA GLU A 23 0.77 4.88 -33.39
C GLU A 23 1.90 5.83 -33.00
N SER A 24 1.56 6.95 -32.34
CA SER A 24 2.52 7.91 -31.78
C SER A 24 3.50 7.23 -30.82
N LEU A 25 3.01 6.38 -29.92
CA LEU A 25 3.85 5.64 -28.98
C LEU A 25 4.66 4.54 -29.67
N ARG A 26 4.09 3.86 -30.68
CA ARG A 26 4.83 2.87 -31.48
C ARG A 26 6.05 3.50 -32.15
N GLY A 27 5.87 4.66 -32.78
CA GLY A 27 6.98 5.41 -33.40
C GLY A 27 8.06 5.83 -32.39
N VAL A 28 7.66 6.27 -31.18
CA VAL A 28 8.60 6.62 -30.10
C VAL A 28 9.40 5.41 -29.62
N LEU A 29 8.76 4.25 -29.44
CA LEU A 29 9.44 3.01 -29.03
C LEU A 29 10.45 2.57 -30.09
N GLN A 30 10.08 2.62 -31.37
CA GLN A 30 10.99 2.29 -32.48
C GLN A 30 12.17 3.25 -32.55
N GLN A 31 11.92 4.57 -32.41
CA GLN A 31 12.97 5.59 -32.41
C GLN A 31 13.96 5.42 -31.24
N LYS A 32 13.48 4.99 -30.08
CA LYS A 32 14.30 4.73 -28.89
C LYS A 32 14.98 3.35 -28.90
N GLY A 33 14.74 2.53 -29.92
CA GLY A 33 15.36 1.22 -30.08
C GLY A 33 14.68 0.09 -29.31
N TYR A 34 13.47 0.30 -28.80
CA TYR A 34 12.67 -0.76 -28.16
C TYR A 34 11.86 -1.52 -29.22
N THR A 35 12.54 -2.38 -29.99
CA THR A 35 11.95 -3.11 -31.12
C THR A 35 11.46 -4.52 -30.77
N THR A 36 11.78 -5.03 -29.59
CA THR A 36 11.39 -6.38 -29.14
C THR A 36 10.79 -6.38 -27.74
N LEU A 37 10.04 -7.44 -27.44
CA LEU A 37 9.43 -7.64 -26.13
C LEU A 37 10.50 -7.77 -25.03
N SER A 38 11.60 -8.47 -25.32
CA SER A 38 12.76 -8.64 -24.43
C SER A 38 13.37 -7.30 -24.00
N LEU A 39 13.55 -6.38 -24.96
CA LEU A 39 14.17 -5.08 -24.69
C LEU A 39 13.32 -4.23 -23.75
N ILE A 40 11.98 -4.26 -23.89
CA ILE A 40 11.09 -3.53 -22.99
C ILE A 40 11.08 -4.13 -21.58
N ALA A 41 11.00 -5.46 -21.43
CA ALA A 41 10.92 -6.05 -20.10
C ALA A 41 12.23 -5.93 -19.31
N HIS A 42 13.38 -5.90 -20.01
CA HIS A 42 14.69 -5.69 -19.39
C HIS A 42 15.11 -4.22 -19.36
N ALA A 43 14.30 -3.30 -19.90
CA ALA A 43 14.59 -1.86 -19.87
C ALA A 43 14.64 -1.30 -18.44
N LEU A 44 13.98 -1.98 -17.49
CA LEU A 44 13.84 -1.56 -16.10
C LEU A 44 14.46 -2.59 -15.14
N PRO A 45 15.42 -2.19 -14.29
CA PRO A 45 15.95 -3.03 -13.21
C PRO A 45 14.91 -3.36 -12.13
N SER A 46 13.94 -2.46 -11.90
CA SER A 46 12.81 -2.64 -10.99
C SER A 46 11.61 -1.84 -11.49
N LEU A 47 10.39 -2.33 -11.23
CA LEU A 47 9.14 -1.61 -11.50
C LEU A 47 9.02 -0.31 -10.68
N ASP A 48 9.81 -0.14 -9.61
CA ASP A 48 9.86 1.11 -8.84
C ASP A 48 10.36 2.30 -9.68
N GLN A 49 11.09 2.02 -10.77
CA GLN A 49 11.61 3.04 -11.70
C GLN A 49 10.70 3.26 -12.92
N LEU A 50 9.51 2.65 -12.95
CA LEU A 50 8.60 2.71 -14.09
C LEU A 50 8.22 4.14 -14.47
N GLU A 51 7.90 5.00 -13.50
CA GLU A 51 7.51 6.38 -13.78
C GLU A 51 8.67 7.20 -14.38
N MET A 52 9.89 6.98 -13.90
CA MET A 52 11.09 7.62 -14.45
C MET A 52 11.32 7.19 -15.91
N PHE A 53 11.12 5.92 -16.21
CA PHE A 53 11.21 5.39 -17.57
C PHE A 53 10.13 5.94 -18.51
N VAL A 54 8.89 6.06 -18.02
CA VAL A 54 7.78 6.64 -18.78
C VAL A 54 8.08 8.10 -19.14
N VAL A 55 8.58 8.89 -18.18
CA VAL A 55 8.98 10.28 -18.41
C VAL A 55 10.18 10.39 -19.35
N ALA A 56 11.18 9.50 -19.23
CA ALA A 56 12.35 9.49 -20.11
C ALA A 56 12.00 9.09 -21.56
N THR A 57 10.97 8.26 -21.74
CA THR A 57 10.54 7.76 -23.06
C THR A 57 9.65 8.76 -23.77
N LEU A 58 8.67 9.35 -23.08
CA LEU A 58 7.66 10.25 -23.67
C LEU A 58 8.03 11.73 -23.59
N GLY A 59 8.97 12.10 -22.71
CA GLY A 59 9.25 13.49 -22.38
C GLY A 59 8.16 14.13 -21.52
N ARG A 60 8.48 15.28 -20.92
CA ARG A 60 7.52 16.08 -20.14
C ARG A 60 7.13 17.34 -20.91
N PRO A 61 5.84 17.66 -21.07
CA PRO A 61 5.41 18.95 -21.59
C PRO A 61 5.89 20.10 -20.68
N THR A 62 6.26 21.24 -21.25
CA THR A 62 6.87 22.40 -20.56
C THR A 62 6.03 23.00 -19.43
N ASP A 63 4.73 22.71 -19.36
CA ASP A 63 3.78 23.24 -18.38
C ASP A 63 3.45 22.27 -17.22
N HIS A 64 4.22 21.19 -17.02
CA HIS A 64 3.94 20.21 -15.96
C HIS A 64 4.99 20.23 -14.84
N SER A 65 4.51 20.16 -13.60
CA SER A 65 5.36 20.03 -12.40
C SER A 65 6.28 18.80 -12.51
N PRO A 66 7.57 18.91 -12.18
CA PRO A 66 8.55 17.83 -12.36
C PRO A 66 8.22 16.56 -11.57
N ASP A 67 7.45 16.68 -10.49
CA ASP A 67 7.15 15.59 -9.55
C ASP A 67 5.80 14.89 -9.81
N GLN A 68 5.01 15.36 -10.79
CA GLN A 68 3.71 14.75 -11.08
C GLN A 68 3.82 13.64 -12.15
N PRO A 69 3.19 12.47 -11.95
CA PRO A 69 3.19 11.40 -12.95
C PRO A 69 2.46 11.84 -14.22
N LEU A 70 2.88 11.31 -15.38
CA LEU A 70 2.28 11.64 -16.66
C LEU A 70 0.94 10.90 -16.81
N PHE A 71 -0.15 11.66 -16.87
CA PHE A 71 -1.52 11.15 -17.05
C PHE A 71 -1.96 11.21 -18.52
N THR A 72 -1.08 10.90 -19.45
CA THR A 72 -1.40 10.83 -20.88
C THR A 72 -1.81 9.41 -21.29
N PRO A 73 -2.63 9.25 -22.34
CA PRO A 73 -2.99 7.92 -22.85
C PRO A 73 -1.76 7.12 -23.30
N GLU A 74 -0.72 7.79 -23.82
CA GLU A 74 0.56 7.18 -24.17
C GLU A 74 1.32 6.68 -22.92
N ALA A 75 1.29 7.43 -21.83
CA ALA A 75 1.92 7.03 -20.58
C ALA A 75 1.22 5.81 -19.96
N ALA A 76 -0.12 5.78 -19.98
CA ALA A 76 -0.90 4.63 -19.53
C ALA A 76 -0.66 3.39 -20.42
N ALA A 77 -0.58 3.57 -21.73
CA ALA A 77 -0.25 2.51 -22.67
C ALA A 77 1.16 1.95 -22.44
N LEU A 78 2.16 2.82 -22.20
CA LEU A 78 3.53 2.39 -21.93
C LEU A 78 3.65 1.60 -20.63
N ARG A 79 2.96 2.03 -19.55
CA ARG A 79 2.90 1.27 -18.29
C ARG A 79 2.34 -0.13 -18.51
N ARG A 80 1.24 -0.23 -19.27
CA ARG A 80 0.63 -1.52 -19.62
C ARG A 80 1.59 -2.42 -20.41
N ILE A 81 2.28 -1.88 -21.41
CA ILE A 81 3.26 -2.63 -22.22
C ILE A 81 4.36 -3.21 -21.32
N VAL A 82 4.92 -2.40 -20.42
CA VAL A 82 5.98 -2.87 -19.50
C VAL A 82 5.47 -3.98 -18.59
N HIS A 83 4.33 -3.78 -17.93
CA HIS A 83 3.76 -4.79 -17.03
C HIS A 83 3.47 -6.12 -17.76
N GLU A 84 2.94 -6.03 -18.98
CA GLU A 84 2.61 -7.20 -19.77
C GLU A 84 3.87 -7.88 -20.34
N ALA A 85 4.88 -7.11 -20.76
CA ALA A 85 6.17 -7.63 -21.21
C ALA A 85 6.90 -8.36 -20.08
N SER A 86 6.97 -7.76 -18.89
CA SER A 86 7.53 -8.43 -17.71
C SER A 86 6.74 -9.69 -17.35
N ARG A 87 5.40 -9.67 -17.45
CA ARG A 87 4.57 -10.86 -17.20
C ARG A 87 4.80 -11.97 -18.23
N MET A 88 4.97 -11.62 -19.50
CA MET A 88 5.17 -12.57 -20.60
C MET A 88 6.58 -13.17 -20.64
N LEU A 89 7.58 -12.46 -20.08
CA LEU A 89 8.99 -12.90 -20.06
C LEU A 89 9.42 -13.56 -18.76
N VAL A 90 8.63 -13.44 -17.69
CA VAL A 90 8.77 -14.28 -16.50
C VAL A 90 8.23 -15.68 -16.83
N LEU A 91 9.04 -16.45 -17.55
CA LEU A 91 9.13 -17.89 -17.38
C LEU A 91 9.89 -18.18 -16.08
N PRO A 92 9.60 -19.29 -15.36
CA PRO A 92 10.29 -19.61 -14.10
C PRO A 92 11.79 -19.71 -14.37
N ALA A 93 12.57 -18.93 -13.63
CA ALA A 93 14.01 -18.83 -13.83
C ALA A 93 14.69 -20.23 -13.79
N PRO A 94 15.68 -20.50 -14.67
CA PRO A 94 16.41 -21.75 -14.66
C PRO A 94 17.33 -21.80 -13.43
N SER A 95 17.18 -22.87 -12.64
CA SER A 95 18.13 -23.26 -11.62
C SER A 95 19.44 -23.69 -12.29
N ALA A 96 20.55 -23.06 -11.91
CA ALA A 96 21.87 -23.54 -12.28
C ALA A 96 22.15 -24.86 -11.54
N GLY A 97 22.21 -25.96 -12.30
CA GLY A 97 22.96 -27.16 -11.96
C GLY A 97 22.18 -28.34 -11.37
N ALA A 98 21.53 -29.15 -12.23
CA ALA A 98 21.57 -30.62 -12.17
C ALA A 98 20.84 -31.21 -13.40
N SER A 99 21.48 -32.20 -14.03
CA SER A 99 21.10 -32.80 -15.32
C SER A 99 19.70 -33.45 -15.38
N ALA A 100 19.07 -33.24 -16.53
CA ALA A 100 18.18 -34.15 -17.28
C ALA A 100 17.11 -34.95 -16.49
N GLY A 101 15.89 -34.40 -16.48
CA GLY A 101 14.64 -35.14 -16.36
C GLY A 101 13.52 -34.35 -17.05
N GLN A 102 12.77 -34.98 -17.95
CA GLN A 102 11.59 -34.42 -18.63
C GLN A 102 10.59 -33.78 -17.64
N PRO A 103 9.72 -32.85 -18.09
CA PRO A 103 8.67 -32.32 -17.23
C PRO A 103 7.62 -33.41 -17.01
N VAL A 104 7.80 -34.20 -15.95
CA VAL A 104 6.67 -34.88 -15.33
C VAL A 104 5.82 -33.76 -14.75
N ALA A 105 4.63 -33.57 -15.30
CA ALA A 105 3.58 -32.81 -14.63
C ALA A 105 3.44 -33.38 -13.21
N LEU A 106 4.02 -32.68 -12.23
CA LEU A 106 3.80 -32.97 -10.82
C LEU A 106 2.31 -32.71 -10.53
N PRO A 107 1.71 -33.58 -9.71
CA PRO A 107 0.28 -33.80 -9.69
C PRO A 107 -0.43 -32.50 -9.31
N SER A 108 -1.60 -32.29 -9.90
CA SER A 108 -2.57 -31.28 -9.48
C SER A 108 -2.51 -31.07 -7.96
N LYS A 109 -1.89 -29.97 -7.51
CA LYS A 109 -2.05 -29.56 -6.12
C LYS A 109 -3.54 -29.44 -5.89
N SER A 110 -4.07 -30.18 -4.93
CA SER A 110 -5.50 -30.19 -4.62
C SER A 110 -5.91 -28.79 -4.22
N ARG A 111 -6.45 -28.07 -5.20
CA ARG A 111 -6.91 -26.69 -5.04
C ARG A 111 -8.12 -26.74 -4.12
N ILE A 112 -8.11 -25.92 -3.08
CA ILE A 112 -9.22 -25.80 -2.14
C ILE A 112 -10.42 -25.31 -2.94
N THR A 113 -11.46 -26.13 -2.98
CA THR A 113 -12.75 -25.78 -3.57
C THR A 113 -13.61 -25.00 -2.56
N ALA A 114 -14.71 -24.42 -3.03
CA ALA A 114 -15.67 -23.76 -2.14
C ALA A 114 -16.26 -24.74 -1.10
N ALA A 115 -16.44 -26.01 -1.47
CA ALA A 115 -16.90 -27.05 -0.56
C ALA A 115 -15.85 -27.35 0.53
N ASP A 116 -14.58 -27.51 0.14
CA ASP A 116 -13.48 -27.74 1.08
C ASP A 116 -13.35 -26.59 2.07
N LYS A 117 -13.54 -25.34 1.61
CA LYS A 117 -13.52 -24.17 2.48
C LYS A 117 -14.60 -24.25 3.57
N ILE A 118 -15.81 -24.69 3.25
CA ILE A 118 -16.88 -24.88 4.24
C ILE A 118 -16.45 -25.91 5.29
N THR A 119 -15.84 -27.02 4.86
CA THR A 119 -15.28 -28.02 5.77
C THR A 119 -14.17 -27.45 6.66
N LEU A 120 -13.24 -26.68 6.09
CA LEU A 120 -12.16 -26.02 6.84
C LEU A 120 -12.70 -25.03 7.88
N LEU A 121 -13.77 -24.29 7.56
CA LEU A 121 -14.44 -23.39 8.49
C LEU A 121 -15.09 -24.15 9.65
N GLN A 122 -15.78 -25.25 9.36
CA GLN A 122 -16.38 -26.11 10.39
C GLN A 122 -15.32 -26.72 11.31
N GLU A 123 -14.22 -27.21 10.73
CA GLU A 123 -13.10 -27.73 11.52
C GLU A 123 -12.43 -26.66 12.38
N PHE A 124 -12.26 -25.45 11.83
CA PHE A 124 -11.69 -24.32 12.57
C PHE A 124 -12.57 -23.95 13.76
N GLN A 125 -13.89 -23.80 13.56
CA GLN A 125 -14.84 -23.51 14.63
C GLN A 125 -14.87 -24.62 15.70
N ARG A 126 -14.75 -25.88 15.28
CA ARG A 126 -14.64 -27.02 16.19
C ARG A 126 -13.35 -26.99 17.02
N LYS A 127 -12.21 -26.65 16.41
CA LYS A 127 -10.90 -26.56 17.08
C LYS A 127 -10.80 -25.33 17.98
N TYR A 128 -11.43 -24.22 17.60
CA TYR A 128 -11.35 -22.93 18.27
C TYR A 128 -12.74 -22.34 18.51
N PRO A 129 -13.54 -22.90 19.43
CA PRO A 129 -14.94 -22.49 19.64
C PRO A 129 -15.10 -21.07 20.18
N SER A 130 -14.06 -20.54 20.84
CA SER A 130 -14.02 -19.15 21.32
C SER A 130 -13.62 -18.14 20.24
N GLU A 131 -13.25 -18.61 19.04
CA GLU A 131 -12.77 -17.77 17.96
C GLU A 131 -13.89 -17.47 16.96
N TYR A 132 -14.20 -16.19 16.78
CA TYR A 132 -15.27 -15.76 15.89
C TYR A 132 -14.73 -15.20 14.58
N LEU A 133 -14.91 -15.96 13.50
CA LEU A 133 -14.54 -15.54 12.14
C LEU A 133 -15.60 -14.58 11.58
N ARG A 134 -15.20 -13.32 11.39
CA ARG A 134 -16.01 -12.31 10.71
C ARG A 134 -15.71 -12.33 9.21
N PRO A 135 -16.64 -11.93 8.31
CA PRO A 135 -16.35 -11.85 6.88
C PRO A 135 -15.13 -10.99 6.52
N GLU A 136 -14.81 -9.99 7.35
CA GLU A 136 -13.66 -9.09 7.16
C GLU A 136 -12.32 -9.74 7.56
N THR A 137 -12.34 -10.80 8.36
CA THR A 137 -11.15 -11.50 8.88
C THR A 137 -11.09 -12.98 8.45
N SER A 138 -12.18 -13.50 7.87
CA SER A 138 -12.27 -14.81 7.24
C SER A 138 -11.51 -14.78 5.91
N PRO A 139 -10.51 -15.65 5.70
CA PRO A 139 -9.71 -15.62 4.48
C PRO A 139 -10.55 -15.97 3.24
N SER A 140 -10.34 -15.23 2.16
CA SER A 140 -10.94 -15.52 0.84
C SER A 140 -10.47 -16.87 0.30
N LEU A 141 -11.24 -17.45 -0.63
CA LEU A 141 -10.87 -18.73 -1.24
C LEU A 141 -9.58 -18.60 -2.05
N SER A 142 -9.42 -17.47 -2.74
CA SER A 142 -8.22 -17.14 -3.51
C SER A 142 -6.97 -17.08 -2.62
N PHE A 143 -7.07 -16.40 -1.47
CA PHE A 143 -5.96 -16.28 -0.53
C PHE A 143 -5.62 -17.61 0.16
N LEU A 144 -6.63 -18.42 0.52
CA LEU A 144 -6.39 -19.76 1.09
C LEU A 144 -5.59 -20.66 0.17
N ASN A 145 -5.87 -20.62 -1.13
CA ASN A 145 -5.11 -21.38 -2.13
C ASN A 145 -3.66 -20.88 -2.24
N GLN A 146 -3.45 -19.57 -2.24
CA GLN A 146 -2.11 -18.99 -2.26
C GLN A 146 -1.30 -19.36 -1.01
N ALA A 147 -1.91 -19.30 0.17
CA ALA A 147 -1.28 -19.70 1.42
C ALA A 147 -1.00 -21.21 1.45
N LYS A 148 -1.92 -22.04 0.95
CA LYS A 148 -1.73 -23.48 0.82
C LYS A 148 -0.53 -23.81 -0.06
N ASP A 149 -0.37 -23.13 -1.19
CA ASP A 149 0.78 -23.32 -2.07
C ASP A 149 2.12 -23.11 -1.35
N ALA A 150 2.21 -22.06 -0.52
CA ALA A 150 3.41 -21.74 0.24
C ALA A 150 3.66 -22.73 1.40
N VAL A 151 2.60 -23.17 2.07
CA VAL A 151 2.65 -24.18 3.14
C VAL A 151 3.08 -25.54 2.59
N ASP A 152 2.47 -26.01 1.51
CA ASP A 152 2.78 -27.29 0.87
C ASP A 152 4.22 -27.31 0.34
N ALA A 153 4.72 -26.17 -0.13
CA ALA A 153 6.10 -26.00 -0.57
C ALA A 153 7.12 -25.90 0.58
N LYS A 154 6.66 -25.85 1.85
CA LYS A 154 7.49 -25.60 3.05
C LYS A 154 8.35 -24.33 2.92
N SER A 155 7.84 -23.34 2.20
CA SER A 155 8.54 -22.10 1.87
C SER A 155 7.63 -20.91 2.21
N MET A 156 7.16 -20.85 3.47
CA MET A 156 6.24 -19.80 3.91
C MET A 156 7.01 -18.49 4.06
N GLY A 157 6.97 -17.68 2.99
CA GLY A 157 7.57 -16.36 2.94
C GLY A 157 6.56 -15.23 3.12
N TRP A 158 7.03 -14.00 2.91
CA TRP A 158 6.19 -12.82 3.04
C TRP A 158 5.13 -12.75 1.93
N ILE A 159 3.85 -12.80 2.32
CA ILE A 159 2.74 -12.48 1.41
C ILE A 159 2.37 -11.01 1.59
N ALA A 160 2.46 -10.22 0.51
CA ALA A 160 2.13 -8.79 0.57
C ALA A 160 0.66 -8.57 0.99
N TRP A 161 0.40 -7.54 1.78
CA TRP A 161 -0.92 -7.33 2.42
C TRP A 161 -2.06 -7.18 1.43
N ARG A 162 -1.82 -6.60 0.25
CA ARG A 162 -2.80 -6.50 -0.85
C ARG A 162 -3.33 -7.85 -1.34
N TYR A 163 -2.56 -8.94 -1.15
CA TYR A 163 -2.98 -10.29 -1.49
C TYR A 163 -3.63 -11.04 -0.33
N ARG A 164 -3.59 -10.49 0.89
CA ARG A 164 -4.26 -11.06 2.08
C ARG A 164 -5.72 -10.65 2.10
N THR A 165 -6.49 -11.21 1.17
CA THR A 165 -7.90 -10.84 0.95
C THR A 165 -8.84 -11.65 1.84
N SER A 166 -9.83 -10.98 2.45
CA SER A 166 -10.91 -11.64 3.18
C SER A 166 -12.11 -11.97 2.28
N GLU A 167 -13.09 -12.72 2.79
CA GLU A 167 -14.36 -12.96 2.09
C GLU A 167 -15.08 -11.66 1.72
N ALA A 168 -15.14 -10.71 2.67
CA ALA A 168 -15.70 -9.39 2.40
C ALA A 168 -14.93 -8.63 1.30
N ASP A 169 -13.59 -8.76 1.22
CA ASP A 169 -12.82 -8.12 0.15
C ASP A 169 -13.11 -8.71 -1.23
N GLU A 170 -13.19 -10.05 -1.31
CA GLU A 170 -13.50 -10.78 -2.56
C GLU A 170 -14.93 -10.46 -3.06
N ALA A 171 -15.85 -10.19 -2.13
CA ALA A 171 -17.21 -9.77 -2.45
C ALA A 171 -17.34 -8.28 -2.83
N SER A 172 -16.48 -7.40 -2.30
CA SER A 172 -16.70 -5.95 -2.35
C SER A 172 -15.98 -5.19 -3.46
N TRP A 173 -14.98 -5.76 -4.15
CA TRP A 173 -14.26 -5.12 -5.28
C TRP A 173 -13.90 -3.62 -5.08
N THR A 174 -13.68 -3.16 -3.84
CA THR A 174 -13.56 -1.71 -3.54
C THR A 174 -12.11 -1.31 -3.24
N GLU A 175 -11.59 -0.37 -4.01
CA GLU A 175 -10.18 0.07 -4.03
C GLU A 175 -9.82 1.05 -2.90
N HIS A 176 -10.81 1.59 -2.16
CA HIS A 176 -10.59 2.59 -1.12
C HIS A 176 -10.77 2.00 0.28
N ARG A 177 -9.65 1.74 0.98
CA ARG A 177 -9.64 1.26 2.38
C ARG A 177 -8.97 2.28 3.32
N PRO A 178 -9.64 2.72 4.40
CA PRO A 178 -9.09 3.66 5.37
C PRO A 178 -8.01 3.03 6.28
N LEU A 179 -7.04 3.85 6.68
CA LEU A 179 -5.80 3.49 7.38
C LEU A 179 -5.92 3.53 8.91
N GLU A 180 -6.79 2.69 9.48
CA GLU A 180 -6.73 2.10 10.84
C GLU A 180 -8.00 1.23 11.01
N PRO A 181 -7.97 -0.04 11.50
CA PRO A 181 -6.89 -0.95 11.90
C PRO A 181 -6.53 -1.92 10.76
N ILE A 182 -5.87 -1.42 9.71
CA ILE A 182 -5.43 -2.23 8.56
C ILE A 182 -4.41 -3.32 8.98
N VAL A 183 -3.48 -2.99 9.87
CA VAL A 183 -2.41 -3.91 10.31
C VAL A 183 -3.01 -5.14 10.99
N ARG A 184 -3.87 -4.92 11.98
CA ARG A 184 -4.53 -5.99 12.73
C ARG A 184 -5.31 -6.90 11.79
N ARG A 185 -6.11 -6.31 10.88
CA ARG A 185 -6.91 -7.09 9.92
C ARG A 185 -6.06 -7.99 9.03
N TYR A 186 -5.03 -7.46 8.38
CA TYR A 186 -4.22 -8.26 7.45
C TYR A 186 -3.39 -9.35 8.14
N ILE A 187 -2.96 -9.11 9.38
CA ILE A 187 -2.28 -10.14 10.17
C ILE A 187 -3.30 -11.20 10.64
N GLU A 188 -4.49 -10.79 11.08
CA GLU A 188 -5.57 -11.72 11.46
C GLU A 188 -5.98 -12.65 10.32
N ILE A 189 -6.16 -12.11 9.12
CA ILE A 189 -6.51 -12.92 7.92
C ILE A 189 -5.45 -13.98 7.65
N LEU A 190 -4.16 -13.61 7.74
CA LEU A 190 -3.05 -14.56 7.56
C LEU A 190 -3.05 -15.63 8.67
N CYS A 191 -3.19 -15.24 9.94
CA CYS A 191 -3.24 -16.17 11.06
C CYS A 191 -4.40 -17.17 10.91
N HIS A 192 -5.60 -16.70 10.54
CA HIS A 192 -6.74 -17.58 10.30
C HIS A 192 -6.48 -18.52 9.12
N ALA A 193 -5.90 -18.04 8.01
CA ALA A 193 -5.56 -18.88 6.87
C ALA A 193 -4.59 -20.01 7.27
N LEU A 194 -3.50 -19.69 7.96
CA LEU A 194 -2.52 -20.70 8.40
C LEU A 194 -3.13 -21.71 9.38
N ALA A 195 -3.99 -21.26 10.30
CA ALA A 195 -4.67 -22.14 11.24
C ALA A 195 -5.73 -23.02 10.57
N MET A 196 -6.49 -22.50 9.59
CA MET A 196 -7.45 -23.28 8.80
C MET A 196 -6.73 -24.37 7.99
N LEU A 197 -5.59 -24.03 7.38
CA LEU A 197 -4.75 -24.98 6.65
C LEU A 197 -4.04 -26.00 7.56
N SER A 198 -4.24 -25.92 8.89
CA SER A 198 -3.52 -26.71 9.89
C SER A 198 -2.00 -26.60 9.76
N ALA A 199 -1.52 -25.47 9.25
CA ALA A 199 -0.09 -25.19 9.08
C ALA A 199 0.58 -24.80 10.39
N MET A 200 -0.17 -24.17 11.29
CA MET A 200 0.23 -23.78 12.65
C MET A 200 -0.99 -23.73 13.57
N HIS A 201 -0.76 -23.88 14.87
CA HIS A 201 -1.82 -23.67 15.86
C HIS A 201 -2.18 -22.17 15.99
N LEU A 202 -3.45 -21.86 16.26
CA LEU A 202 -3.90 -20.46 16.35
C LEU A 202 -3.28 -19.71 17.54
N PHE A 203 -2.98 -20.40 18.64
CA PHE A 203 -2.42 -19.76 19.84
C PHE A 203 -1.05 -19.08 19.60
N PRO A 204 -0.02 -19.76 19.04
CA PRO A 204 1.23 -19.09 18.65
C PRO A 204 1.03 -17.91 17.69
N LEU A 205 0.12 -18.06 16.72
CA LEU A 205 -0.22 -17.01 15.75
C LEU A 205 -0.89 -15.79 16.41
N ARG A 206 -1.73 -16.00 17.42
CA ARG A 206 -2.33 -14.92 18.21
C ARG A 206 -1.29 -14.18 19.03
N LYS A 207 -0.35 -14.90 19.64
CA LYS A 207 0.75 -14.29 20.40
C LYS A 207 1.69 -13.49 19.49
N MET A 208 1.97 -14.00 18.29
CA MET A 208 2.69 -13.28 17.24
C MET A 208 2.01 -11.97 16.91
N GLN A 209 0.73 -12.05 16.57
CA GLN A 209 -0.09 -10.91 16.20
C GLN A 209 -0.14 -9.88 17.32
N GLU A 210 -0.38 -10.31 18.57
CA GLU A 210 -0.45 -9.41 19.72
C GLU A 210 0.85 -8.62 19.89
N ARG A 211 2.00 -9.30 19.87
CA ARG A 211 3.31 -8.63 19.97
C ARG A 211 3.56 -7.69 18.80
N PHE A 212 3.36 -8.15 17.57
CA PHE A 212 3.59 -7.34 16.38
C PHE A 212 2.73 -6.08 16.41
N VAL A 213 1.43 -6.22 16.67
CA VAL A 213 0.48 -5.10 16.74
C VAL A 213 0.82 -4.17 17.88
N ALA A 214 1.16 -4.68 19.07
CA ALA A 214 1.53 -3.87 20.23
C ALA A 214 2.71 -2.94 19.91
N HIS A 215 3.74 -3.44 19.20
CA HIS A 215 4.88 -2.62 18.79
C HIS A 215 4.55 -1.68 17.62
N ALA A 216 3.77 -2.14 16.64
CA ALA A 216 3.42 -1.33 15.47
C ALA A 216 2.58 -0.10 15.81
N ILE A 217 1.74 -0.17 16.84
CA ILE A 217 0.85 0.94 17.26
C ILE A 217 1.35 1.67 18.51
N ALA A 218 2.48 1.25 19.08
CA ALA A 218 3.03 1.85 20.29
C ALA A 218 3.33 3.33 20.08
N GLN A 219 2.79 4.16 20.97
CA GLN A 219 3.11 5.59 20.97
C GLN A 219 4.38 5.82 21.79
N PRO A 220 5.40 6.49 21.24
CA PRO A 220 6.62 6.78 21.98
C PRO A 220 6.35 7.75 23.13
N ALA A 221 6.96 7.48 24.28
CA ALA A 221 6.89 8.38 25.44
C ALA A 221 7.60 9.73 25.17
N ASP A 222 8.69 9.69 24.39
CA ASP A 222 9.40 10.87 23.94
C ASP A 222 8.71 11.50 22.71
N LYS A 223 8.32 12.76 22.84
CA LYS A 223 7.68 13.54 21.77
C LYS A 223 8.61 13.85 20.59
N THR A 224 9.93 13.71 20.75
CA THR A 224 10.91 13.84 19.66
C THR A 224 10.89 12.63 18.73
N LEU A 225 10.36 11.50 19.19
CA LEU A 225 10.23 10.27 18.42
C LEU A 225 8.86 10.20 17.73
N GLN A 226 8.82 9.46 16.64
CA GLN A 226 7.64 9.17 15.83
C GLN A 226 7.37 7.66 15.88
N ALA A 227 6.08 7.31 15.96
CA ALA A 227 5.63 5.94 15.81
C ALA A 227 5.87 5.44 14.37
N PRO A 228 6.05 4.12 14.15
CA PRO A 228 6.25 3.56 12.82
C PRO A 228 5.12 3.94 11.86
N ASN A 229 5.47 4.35 10.65
CA ASN A 229 4.49 4.56 9.58
C ASN A 229 4.09 3.24 8.91
N LEU A 230 3.04 3.25 8.08
CA LEU A 230 2.54 2.02 7.41
C LEU A 230 3.64 1.29 6.61
N THR A 231 4.47 2.02 5.88
CA THR A 231 5.55 1.44 5.07
C THR A 231 6.58 0.74 5.95
N GLU A 232 6.95 1.35 7.08
CA GLU A 232 7.86 0.76 8.06
C GLU A 232 7.25 -0.51 8.68
N ILE A 233 5.95 -0.49 8.99
CA ILE A 233 5.24 -1.66 9.51
C ILE A 233 5.20 -2.79 8.47
N MET A 234 4.90 -2.49 7.21
CA MET A 234 4.93 -3.48 6.12
C MET A 234 6.32 -4.05 5.90
N GLN A 235 7.35 -3.22 5.99
CA GLN A 235 8.74 -3.67 5.88
C GLN A 235 9.14 -4.55 7.07
N ALA A 236 8.69 -4.24 8.29
CA ALA A 236 8.92 -5.08 9.47
C ALA A 236 8.25 -6.45 9.33
N ASP A 237 7.00 -6.50 8.85
CA ASP A 237 6.29 -7.75 8.54
C ASP A 237 7.02 -8.55 7.45
N LYS A 238 7.55 -7.88 6.40
CA LYS A 238 8.39 -8.52 5.38
C LYS A 238 9.64 -9.15 5.97
N VAL A 239 10.38 -8.41 6.80
CA VAL A 239 11.59 -8.91 7.46
C VAL A 239 11.27 -10.11 8.36
N PHE A 240 10.16 -10.07 9.10
CA PHE A 240 9.71 -11.18 9.94
C PHE A 240 9.52 -12.47 9.13
N TRP A 241 8.72 -12.41 8.06
CA TRP A 241 8.41 -13.59 7.25
C TRP A 241 9.58 -14.05 6.36
N LEU A 242 10.52 -13.15 6.00
CA LEU A 242 11.78 -13.57 5.39
C LEU A 242 12.65 -14.35 6.39
N GLY A 243 12.70 -13.93 7.65
CA GLY A 243 13.39 -14.69 8.70
C GLY A 243 12.78 -16.08 8.91
N VAL A 244 11.44 -16.19 8.90
CA VAL A 244 10.74 -17.48 8.93
C VAL A 244 11.14 -18.34 7.72
N LEU A 245 11.12 -17.77 6.51
CA LEU A 245 11.51 -18.50 5.31
C LEU A 245 12.95 -19.01 5.37
N THR A 246 13.90 -18.21 5.84
CA THR A 246 15.30 -18.62 6.05
C THR A 246 15.39 -19.79 7.03
N LEU A 247 14.69 -19.73 8.16
CA LEU A 247 14.65 -20.84 9.14
C LEU A 247 14.09 -22.13 8.53
N GLN A 248 13.05 -22.04 7.70
CA GLN A 248 12.48 -23.21 7.04
C GLN A 248 13.36 -23.78 5.92
N THR A 249 14.00 -22.92 5.13
CA THR A 249 14.73 -23.34 3.93
C THR A 249 16.18 -23.71 4.20
N GLU A 250 16.89 -22.94 5.02
CA GLU A 250 18.32 -23.16 5.31
C GLU A 250 18.52 -24.07 6.52
N HIS A 251 17.63 -24.00 7.51
CA HIS A 251 17.76 -24.76 8.75
C HIS A 251 16.74 -25.89 8.89
N ALA A 252 15.81 -26.04 7.95
CA ALA A 252 14.76 -27.06 7.96
C ALA A 252 13.86 -27.05 9.21
N TRP A 253 13.67 -25.88 9.82
CA TRP A 253 12.81 -25.74 11.00
C TRP A 253 11.34 -25.91 10.63
N SER A 254 10.54 -26.39 11.58
CA SER A 254 9.09 -26.39 11.42
C SER A 254 8.56 -24.95 11.36
N LEU A 255 7.37 -24.76 10.78
CA LEU A 255 6.77 -23.43 10.70
C LEU A 255 6.49 -22.87 12.11
N ASP A 256 5.99 -23.71 13.02
CA ASP A 256 5.76 -23.34 14.42
C ASP A 256 7.05 -22.90 15.14
N ASP A 257 8.13 -23.66 15.01
CA ASP A 257 9.41 -23.33 15.65
C ASP A 257 10.02 -22.06 15.07
N SER A 258 9.93 -21.90 13.74
CA SER A 258 10.44 -20.72 13.03
C SER A 258 9.73 -19.45 13.50
N VAL A 259 8.40 -19.50 13.58
CA VAL A 259 7.60 -18.36 14.05
C VAL A 259 7.84 -18.11 15.53
N ALA A 260 7.97 -19.15 16.37
CA ALA A 260 8.27 -19.00 17.79
C ALA A 260 9.63 -18.32 18.02
N GLU A 261 10.66 -18.71 17.28
CA GLU A 261 12.00 -18.08 17.31
C GLU A 261 11.95 -16.60 16.95
N MET A 262 11.28 -16.28 15.83
CA MET A 262 11.14 -14.91 15.37
C MET A 262 10.37 -14.01 16.34
N ILE A 263 9.44 -14.57 17.14
CA ILE A 263 8.66 -13.82 18.13
C ILE A 263 9.41 -13.62 19.44
N HIS A 264 10.19 -14.61 19.88
CA HIS A 264 10.73 -14.66 21.25
C HIS A 264 12.22 -14.36 21.32
N MET A 265 13.01 -14.82 20.35
CA MET A 265 14.48 -14.82 20.44
C MET A 265 15.12 -13.78 19.54
N ARG A 266 14.47 -13.40 18.43
CA ARG A 266 15.00 -12.38 17.50
C ARG A 266 14.38 -11.01 17.73
N PRO A 267 15.18 -9.98 18.09
CA PRO A 267 14.68 -8.62 18.24
C PRO A 267 14.44 -7.91 16.90
N ASP A 268 14.65 -8.56 15.76
CA ASP A 268 14.63 -7.93 14.42
C ASP A 268 13.33 -7.16 14.16
N VAL A 269 12.19 -7.72 14.54
CA VAL A 269 10.88 -7.05 14.44
C VAL A 269 10.77 -5.89 15.41
N LEU A 270 11.33 -6.01 16.61
CA LEU A 270 11.32 -4.95 17.62
C LEU A 270 12.18 -3.77 17.19
N VAL A 271 13.33 -4.04 16.56
CA VAL A 271 14.24 -3.03 16.01
C VAL A 271 13.63 -2.37 14.78
N ALA A 272 12.96 -3.15 13.92
CA ALA A 272 12.27 -2.63 12.74
C ALA A 272 11.11 -1.70 13.13
N LEU A 273 10.36 -2.05 14.19
CA LEU A 273 9.24 -1.28 14.72
C LEU A 273 9.64 -0.26 15.81
N ALA A 274 10.93 -0.03 16.03
CA ALA A 274 11.39 0.93 17.03
C ALA A 274 11.03 2.38 16.62
N PRO A 275 10.58 3.23 17.56
CA PRO A 275 10.31 4.64 17.28
C PRO A 275 11.52 5.35 16.68
N ARG A 276 11.30 6.21 15.68
CA ARG A 276 12.36 6.92 14.95
C ARG A 276 12.36 8.41 15.30
N PRO A 277 13.52 9.10 15.28
CA PRO A 277 13.57 10.55 15.43
C PRO A 277 12.76 11.25 14.34
N LYS A 278 11.98 12.27 14.70
CA LYS A 278 11.29 13.12 13.73
C LYS A 278 12.32 13.86 12.88
N ALA A 279 12.16 13.82 11.56
CA ALA A 279 12.98 14.62 10.66
C ALA A 279 12.77 16.12 10.96
N VAL A 280 13.86 16.85 11.19
CA VAL A 280 13.82 18.31 11.35
C VAL A 280 13.60 18.91 9.97
N SER A 281 12.39 19.40 9.70
CA SER A 281 12.12 20.19 8.51
C SER A 281 12.81 21.55 8.65
N LEU A 282 13.80 21.83 7.80
CA LEU A 282 14.40 23.16 7.71
C LEU A 282 13.38 24.13 7.07
N PRO A 283 13.23 25.36 7.59
CA PRO A 283 12.32 26.33 7.00
C PRO A 283 12.75 26.64 5.56
N GLY A 284 11.87 26.38 4.58
CA GLY A 284 12.08 26.83 3.21
C GLY A 284 12.05 28.36 3.12
N PRO A 285 12.76 28.97 2.14
CA PRO A 285 12.78 30.42 1.98
C PRO A 285 11.39 30.98 1.65
N SER A 286 10.97 32.01 2.39
CA SER A 286 9.67 32.66 2.27
C SER A 286 9.45 33.31 0.88
N PRO A 287 8.24 33.20 0.28
CA PRO A 287 7.96 33.66 -1.08
C PRO A 287 7.83 35.19 -1.28
N ASP A 288 8.10 36.02 -0.28
CA ASP A 288 7.77 37.47 -0.33
C ASP A 288 8.85 38.39 -0.94
N ALA A 289 9.91 37.87 -1.56
CA ALA A 289 11.01 38.69 -2.08
C ALA A 289 10.90 39.13 -3.56
N ARG A 290 9.79 38.89 -4.26
CA ARG A 290 9.60 39.30 -5.68
C ARG A 290 8.39 40.21 -5.90
N LYS A 291 8.48 41.46 -5.42
CA LYS A 291 7.73 42.57 -6.03
C LYS A 291 8.38 43.92 -5.75
N ARG A 292 9.44 44.22 -6.50
CA ARG A 292 9.92 45.58 -6.75
C ARG A 292 10.36 45.69 -8.21
N SER A 293 9.49 46.20 -9.07
CA SER A 293 9.82 47.06 -10.23
C SER A 293 8.57 47.35 -11.06
N ALA A 294 8.52 48.57 -11.61
CA ALA A 294 7.44 49.25 -12.36
C ALA A 294 6.31 49.80 -11.46
N GLY A 295 6.12 51.11 -11.21
CA GLY A 295 6.25 52.31 -12.08
C GLY A 295 5.08 52.30 -13.08
N SER A 296 4.12 53.23 -13.15
CA SER A 296 4.04 54.65 -12.80
C SER A 296 2.61 55.22 -13.06
N LYS A 297 2.15 56.21 -12.25
CA LYS A 297 1.21 57.36 -12.52
C LYS A 297 -0.22 57.04 -13.07
N ALA A 298 -1.33 57.73 -12.77
CA ALA A 298 -1.63 59.09 -12.29
C ALA A 298 -3.07 59.23 -11.69
N GLU A 299 -3.24 60.27 -10.86
CA GLU A 299 -4.41 61.19 -10.61
C GLU A 299 -5.82 60.66 -10.25
N LYS A 300 -6.43 60.96 -9.09
CA LYS A 300 -6.96 62.21 -8.44
C LYS A 300 -8.42 62.57 -8.80
N SER A 301 -9.33 62.51 -7.80
CA SER A 301 -10.42 63.47 -7.44
C SER A 301 -11.58 62.73 -6.72
N SER A 302 -11.77 62.82 -5.40
CA SER A 302 -12.47 63.84 -4.58
C SER A 302 -13.99 63.96 -4.80
N GLY A 303 -14.79 63.70 -3.75
CA GLY A 303 -16.18 64.19 -3.64
C GLY A 303 -17.12 63.34 -2.75
N ALA A 304 -17.44 63.84 -1.55
CA ALA A 304 -18.63 63.50 -0.75
C ALA A 304 -19.44 64.80 -0.53
N PRO A 305 -20.64 64.88 0.12
CA PRO A 305 -21.52 63.85 0.73
C PRO A 305 -23.08 64.06 0.58
N ALA A 306 -23.87 63.14 1.18
CA ALA A 306 -25.24 63.28 1.76
C ALA A 306 -26.47 63.23 0.79
N LYS A 307 -27.68 62.70 1.09
CA LYS A 307 -28.49 62.48 2.32
C LYS A 307 -29.49 61.29 2.21
N LYS A 308 -29.99 60.90 3.39
CA LYS A 308 -30.97 59.86 3.82
C LYS A 308 -32.38 59.84 3.18
N ALA A 309 -32.98 58.64 3.10
CA ALA A 309 -34.29 58.21 3.70
C ALA A 309 -34.55 56.72 3.33
N LYS A 310 -34.58 55.74 4.24
CA LYS A 310 -35.56 55.28 5.27
C LYS A 310 -36.51 54.16 4.76
N ASN A 311 -36.28 52.94 5.30
CA ASN A 311 -37.17 51.77 5.53
C ASN A 311 -37.90 51.16 4.30
N GLN A 312 -38.19 49.86 4.17
CA GLN A 312 -38.19 48.69 5.06
C GLN A 312 -38.39 47.45 4.15
N SER A 313 -37.76 46.32 4.45
CA SER A 313 -38.36 44.97 4.54
C SER A 313 -37.32 43.86 4.30
N GLN A 314 -37.71 42.67 4.75
CA GLN A 314 -36.89 41.60 5.30
C GLN A 314 -36.15 40.71 4.30
N ALA A 315 -35.23 39.94 4.89
CA ALA A 315 -34.71 38.64 4.48
C ALA A 315 -33.56 38.67 3.46
N SER A 316 -32.34 38.50 3.97
CA SER A 316 -31.23 37.99 3.17
C SER A 316 -30.48 36.89 3.94
N ALA A 317 -30.49 35.72 3.32
CA ALA A 317 -29.44 34.74 3.47
C ALA A 317 -28.14 35.32 2.87
N LYS A 318 -27.02 35.15 3.57
CA LYS A 318 -25.71 35.06 2.91
C LYS A 318 -24.69 34.35 3.79
N ALA A 319 -23.97 33.48 3.11
CA ALA A 319 -22.80 32.76 3.56
C ALA A 319 -21.66 33.68 4.01
N GLY A 320 -20.77 33.10 4.82
CA GLY A 320 -19.33 33.36 4.76
C GLY A 320 -18.74 34.17 5.89
N ALA A 321 -18.38 33.52 7.00
CA ALA A 321 -17.35 33.99 7.92
C ALA A 321 -16.59 32.79 8.50
N SER A 322 -15.26 32.85 8.41
CA SER A 322 -14.26 31.87 8.86
C SER A 322 -14.44 31.45 10.32
N PRO A 323 -14.12 30.20 10.71
CA PRO A 323 -14.17 29.81 12.12
C PRO A 323 -12.98 30.41 12.87
N ASP A 324 -13.32 31.26 13.85
CA ASP A 324 -12.41 31.89 14.78
C ASP A 324 -11.57 30.87 15.58
N LYS A 325 -10.31 31.25 15.83
CA LYS A 325 -9.36 30.52 16.68
C LYS A 325 -9.94 30.34 18.09
N ILE A 326 -10.23 29.10 18.46
CA ILE A 326 -10.64 28.72 19.81
C ILE A 326 -9.47 29.00 20.77
N THR A 327 -9.62 30.04 21.60
CA THR A 327 -8.75 30.34 22.74
C THR A 327 -9.41 29.82 24.02
N VAL A 328 -8.62 29.50 25.05
CA VAL A 328 -9.06 28.90 26.32
C VAL A 328 -10.18 29.69 27.02
N LYS A 329 -10.35 30.97 26.69
CA LYS A 329 -11.43 31.82 27.21
C LYS A 329 -12.81 31.54 26.59
N ASN A 330 -12.88 30.89 25.42
CA ASN A 330 -14.11 30.65 24.67
C ASN A 330 -14.42 29.15 24.54
N TRP A 331 -14.18 28.38 25.59
CA TRP A 331 -14.55 26.97 25.57
C TRP A 331 -16.05 26.78 25.78
N PRO A 332 -16.68 25.87 25.01
CA PRO A 332 -18.02 25.40 25.30
C PRO A 332 -18.13 24.91 26.75
N ALA A 333 -19.19 25.27 27.46
CA ALA A 333 -19.37 24.97 28.89
C ALA A 333 -19.35 23.46 29.22
N ASN A 334 -19.58 22.60 28.23
CA ASN A 334 -19.50 21.14 28.35
C ASN A 334 -18.07 20.57 28.24
N TRP A 335 -17.05 21.38 27.97
CA TRP A 335 -15.65 20.95 27.76
C TRP A 335 -14.67 21.37 28.86
N SER A 336 -15.05 22.30 29.73
CA SER A 336 -14.26 22.73 30.89
C SER A 336 -15.05 22.69 32.19
N ARG A 337 -14.36 22.36 33.29
CA ARG A 337 -14.84 22.61 34.65
C ARG A 337 -13.92 23.61 35.35
N GLN A 338 -14.46 24.49 36.18
CA GLN A 338 -13.64 25.40 36.97
C GLN A 338 -13.14 24.74 38.26
N ILE A 339 -11.84 24.80 38.50
CA ILE A 339 -11.19 24.38 39.75
C ILE A 339 -10.29 25.55 40.19
N GLN A 340 -10.53 26.09 41.39
CA GLN A 340 -9.78 27.24 41.94
C GLN A 340 -9.70 28.46 40.98
N GLY A 341 -10.80 28.79 40.30
CA GLY A 341 -10.88 29.94 39.39
C GLY A 341 -10.16 29.76 38.05
N LYS A 342 -9.60 28.57 37.77
CA LYS A 342 -9.01 28.22 36.48
C LYS A 342 -9.88 27.19 35.77
N ALA A 343 -10.15 27.40 34.48
CA ALA A 343 -10.86 26.43 33.64
C ALA A 343 -9.92 25.28 33.27
N VAL A 344 -10.31 24.05 33.62
CA VAL A 344 -9.55 22.81 33.36
C VAL A 344 -10.38 21.91 32.42
N CYS A 345 -9.72 21.27 31.46
CA CYS A 345 -10.37 20.36 30.51
C CYS A 345 -10.85 19.08 31.20
N ILE A 346 -12.10 18.70 30.95
CA ILE A 346 -12.72 17.52 31.57
C ILE A 346 -12.14 16.21 31.01
N ARG A 347 -11.48 16.23 29.85
CA ARG A 347 -10.98 15.00 29.18
C ARG A 347 -9.65 14.44 29.70
N PHE A 348 -8.99 15.11 30.65
CA PHE A 348 -7.65 14.73 31.12
C PHE A 348 -7.53 14.63 32.65
N HIS A 349 -8.62 14.31 33.34
CA HIS A 349 -8.57 13.94 34.76
C HIS A 349 -9.40 12.71 35.05
#